data_AF-A0A0F9GFN8-F1
#
_entry.id   AF-A0A0F9GFN8-F1
#
_cell.length_a   1.000
_cell.length_b   1.000
_cell.length_c   1.000
_cell.angle_alpha   90.00
_cell.angle_beta   90.00
_cell.angle_gamma   90.00
#
_symmetry.space_group_name_H-M   'P 1'
#
loop_
_entity.id
_entity.type
_entity.pdbx_description
1 polymer ?
#
loop_
_entity_poly.entity_id
_entity_poly.type
_entity_poly.pdbx_seq_one_letter_code
_entity_poly.pdbx_strand_id
1 'polypeptide(L)'
;VNMEDVDWVAGKLNNCLLFDGVNEYVDCGDIANFERTDLFSIECWIKTSIGTTQVICSRVNYTTDQGWQLITNNNKIRVYLMGSVTNRIIVETNTAINDGSWHHVIVTYDGSSLSNGVTIYLDNNTNNTIIQNNLSLTILNTGSCQITGGSGALYPIGVKGSERSRILTTKHFISVKSRGNVSLAMSRCAKNVSTPLTLKP
;
A
#
# COMPACT_ATOMS: atom_id res chain seq x y z
N VAL A 1 -8.89 -2.12 14.60
CA VAL A 1 -9.32 -1.17 13.55
C VAL A 1 -9.76 0.08 14.28
N ASN A 2 -9.10 1.20 14.07
CA ASN A 2 -9.54 2.50 14.57
C ASN A 2 -10.18 3.23 13.39
N MET A 3 -11.36 2.75 13.00
CA MET A 3 -12.15 3.32 11.91
C MET A 3 -13.59 3.39 12.39
N GLU A 4 -14.20 4.55 12.21
CA GLU A 4 -15.59 4.82 12.52
C GLU A 4 -16.45 4.76 11.26
N ASP A 5 -17.77 4.63 11.40
CA ASP A 5 -18.70 4.55 10.25
C ASP A 5 -18.66 5.78 9.34
N VAL A 6 -18.20 6.93 9.87
CA VAL A 6 -18.03 8.20 9.13
C VAL A 6 -16.85 8.20 8.15
N ASP A 7 -15.96 7.20 8.24
CA ASP A 7 -14.74 7.12 7.42
C ASP A 7 -14.99 6.48 6.04
N TRP A 8 -16.22 6.00 5.80
CA TRP A 8 -16.63 5.46 4.51
C TRP A 8 -17.24 6.55 3.63
N VAL A 9 -16.47 7.04 2.65
CA VAL A 9 -16.95 8.05 1.69
C VAL A 9 -17.02 7.49 0.27
N ALA A 10 -17.73 8.18 -0.63
CA ALA A 10 -17.80 7.77 -2.03
C ALA A 10 -16.42 7.88 -2.72
N GLY A 11 -15.92 6.76 -3.22
CA GLY A 11 -14.65 6.61 -3.93
C GLY A 11 -14.80 6.47 -5.45
N LYS A 12 -13.68 6.26 -6.14
CA LYS A 12 -13.59 6.24 -7.62
C LYS A 12 -14.37 5.09 -8.27
N LEU A 13 -14.50 3.94 -7.59
CA LEU A 13 -15.19 2.74 -8.11
C LEU A 13 -16.30 2.22 -7.20
N ASN A 14 -16.29 2.51 -5.88
CA ASN A 14 -17.32 2.27 -4.84
C ASN A 14 -16.96 3.11 -3.59
N ASN A 15 -17.22 2.67 -2.36
CA ASN A 15 -16.79 3.36 -1.12
C ASN A 15 -15.26 3.29 -0.94
N CYS A 16 -14.64 4.39 -0.49
CA CYS A 16 -13.24 4.48 -0.11
C CYS A 16 -13.08 4.71 1.39
N LEU A 17 -11.85 4.52 1.87
CA LEU A 17 -11.48 4.87 3.24
C LEU A 17 -11.01 6.32 3.24
N LEU A 18 -11.71 7.17 3.97
CA LEU A 18 -11.22 8.49 4.33
C LEU A 18 -10.40 8.34 5.61
N PHE A 19 -9.14 8.73 5.55
CA PHE A 19 -8.33 8.92 6.75
C PHE A 19 -8.35 10.43 7.02
N ASP A 20 -8.96 10.87 8.11
CA ASP A 20 -9.06 12.30 8.46
C ASP A 20 -7.72 12.85 9.02
N GLY A 21 -6.84 11.94 9.42
CA GLY A 21 -5.45 12.22 9.75
C GLY A 21 -5.08 12.09 11.21
N VAL A 22 -5.96 11.61 12.07
CA VAL A 22 -5.62 11.36 13.47
C VAL A 22 -5.70 9.87 13.79
N ASN A 23 -4.54 9.20 13.80
CA ASN A 23 -4.37 7.83 14.32
C ASN A 23 -5.23 6.73 13.66
N GLU A 24 -5.67 6.93 12.42
CA GLU A 24 -6.45 5.94 11.69
C GLU A 24 -5.55 5.05 10.85
N TYR A 25 -5.72 3.75 11.03
CA TYR A 25 -5.09 2.73 10.21
C TYR A 25 -5.92 1.46 10.21
N VAL A 26 -5.80 0.72 9.11
CA VAL A 26 -6.26 -0.66 9.02
C VAL A 26 -5.06 -1.57 9.28
N ASP A 27 -5.09 -2.25 10.41
CA ASP A 27 -4.21 -3.39 10.64
C ASP A 27 -4.68 -4.58 9.81
N CYS A 28 -3.84 -5.00 8.86
CA CYS A 28 -4.10 -6.14 8.01
C CYS A 28 -3.47 -7.43 8.57
N GLY A 29 -2.80 -7.36 9.72
CA GLY A 29 -2.17 -8.48 10.42
C GLY A 29 -0.83 -8.90 9.82
N ASP A 30 -0.46 -10.14 10.09
CA ASP A 30 0.81 -10.73 9.62
C ASP A 30 0.70 -11.22 8.18
N ILE A 31 0.71 -10.26 7.27
CA ILE A 31 0.70 -10.48 5.82
C ILE A 31 1.79 -9.63 5.16
N ALA A 32 2.07 -9.92 3.89
CA ALA A 32 3.00 -9.11 3.08
C ALA A 32 4.38 -8.94 3.74
N ASN A 33 4.84 -9.95 4.49
CA ASN A 33 6.19 -10.03 5.04
C ASN A 33 7.16 -10.51 3.96
N PHE A 34 7.46 -9.65 3.00
CA PHE A 34 8.32 -9.96 1.88
C PHE A 34 9.79 -9.86 2.29
N GLU A 35 10.63 -10.75 1.77
CA GLU A 35 12.08 -10.59 1.78
C GLU A 35 12.53 -9.71 0.59
N ARG A 36 13.73 -9.11 0.66
CA ARG A 36 14.37 -8.33 -0.42
C ARG A 36 14.60 -9.12 -1.71
N THR A 37 14.45 -10.44 -1.66
CA THR A 37 14.55 -11.34 -2.81
C THR A 37 13.19 -11.81 -3.30
N ASP A 38 12.12 -11.49 -2.59
CA ASP A 38 10.76 -11.81 -3.02
C ASP A 38 10.26 -10.78 -4.03
N LEU A 39 9.59 -11.29 -5.04
CA LEU A 39 8.87 -10.50 -6.01
C LEU A 39 7.47 -10.17 -5.49
N PHE A 40 7.07 -8.91 -5.62
CA PHE A 40 5.77 -8.45 -5.15
C PHE A 40 5.28 -7.23 -5.95
N SER A 41 3.98 -6.97 -5.83
CA SER A 41 3.37 -5.75 -6.34
C SER A 41 2.33 -5.17 -5.38
N ILE A 42 2.24 -3.86 -5.36
CA ILE A 42 1.26 -3.08 -4.59
C ILE A 42 0.46 -2.23 -5.59
N GLU A 43 -0.86 -2.19 -5.45
CA GLU A 43 -1.72 -1.34 -6.27
C GLU A 43 -2.66 -0.52 -5.37
N CYS A 44 -2.87 0.76 -5.69
CA CYS A 44 -3.84 1.60 -5.01
C CYS A 44 -4.36 2.73 -5.90
N TRP A 45 -5.54 3.26 -5.56
CA TRP A 45 -5.97 4.59 -6.00
C TRP A 45 -5.85 5.55 -4.82
N ILE A 46 -5.24 6.71 -5.04
CA ILE A 46 -5.01 7.74 -4.02
C ILE A 46 -5.59 9.07 -4.47
N LYS A 47 -6.18 9.82 -3.54
CA LYS A 47 -6.57 11.21 -3.73
C LYS A 47 -6.10 12.02 -2.53
N THR A 48 -5.22 12.98 -2.76
CA THR A 48 -4.69 13.84 -1.70
C THR A 48 -4.53 15.28 -2.19
N SER A 49 -4.68 16.23 -1.28
CA SER A 49 -4.29 17.64 -1.46
C SER A 49 -3.17 18.04 -0.49
N ILE A 50 -2.69 17.09 0.32
CA ILE A 50 -1.73 17.35 1.38
C ILE A 50 -0.32 17.43 0.82
N GLY A 51 0.38 18.48 1.28
CA GLY A 51 1.73 18.86 0.86
C GLY A 51 2.88 18.10 1.54
N THR A 52 2.55 17.30 2.56
CA THR A 52 3.51 16.69 3.49
C THR A 52 3.61 15.18 3.27
N THR A 53 4.58 14.56 3.94
CA THR A 53 4.78 13.10 3.90
C THR A 53 3.62 12.37 4.56
N GLN A 54 3.04 11.40 3.84
CA GLN A 54 1.96 10.53 4.34
C GLN A 54 2.29 9.07 4.04
N VAL A 55 2.09 8.19 5.00
CA VAL A 55 2.16 6.74 4.74
C VAL A 55 0.86 6.33 4.04
N ILE A 56 0.97 5.52 2.99
CA ILE A 56 -0.18 4.94 2.26
C ILE A 56 -0.37 3.49 2.69
N CYS A 57 0.71 2.73 2.71
CA CYS A 57 0.76 1.42 3.33
C CYS A 57 2.19 1.10 3.74
N SER A 58 2.33 0.36 4.83
CA SER A 58 3.64 0.01 5.38
C SER A 58 3.61 -1.34 6.05
N ARG A 59 4.78 -1.98 6.05
CA ARG A 59 5.13 -3.03 7.00
C ARG A 59 6.55 -2.75 7.47
N VAL A 60 6.68 -1.67 8.23
CA VAL A 60 7.97 -1.22 8.77
C VAL A 60 7.99 -1.45 10.27
N ASN A 61 9.06 -2.09 10.76
CA ASN A 61 9.41 -1.99 12.16
C ASN A 61 10.19 -0.68 12.37
N TYR A 62 9.52 0.32 12.96
CA TYR A 62 10.10 1.65 13.19
C TYR A 62 11.19 1.68 14.26
N THR A 63 11.37 0.61 15.04
CA THR A 63 12.51 0.50 15.98
C THR A 63 13.80 0.12 15.24
N THR A 64 13.70 -0.70 14.19
CA THR A 64 14.85 -1.18 13.42
C THR A 64 14.98 -0.55 12.03
N ASP A 65 14.03 0.29 11.62
CA ASP A 65 13.91 0.85 10.27
C ASP A 65 13.96 -0.23 9.18
N GLN A 66 13.25 -1.33 9.41
CA GLN A 66 13.28 -2.52 8.57
C GLN A 66 11.90 -2.83 8.01
N GLY A 67 11.82 -3.15 6.72
CA GLY A 67 10.58 -3.47 6.03
C GLY A 67 10.39 -2.71 4.72
N TRP A 68 9.14 -2.48 4.35
CA TRP A 68 8.77 -1.74 3.16
C TRP A 68 7.65 -0.76 3.44
N GLN A 69 7.60 0.34 2.69
CA GLN A 69 6.50 1.30 2.75
C GLN A 69 6.31 2.02 1.42
N LEU A 70 5.04 2.30 1.11
CA LEU A 70 4.60 3.20 0.06
C LEU A 70 4.10 4.48 0.74
N ILE A 71 4.65 5.62 0.35
CA ILE A 71 4.36 6.91 0.97
C ILE A 71 4.17 7.99 -0.09
N THR A 72 3.56 9.10 0.30
CA THR A 72 3.79 10.39 -0.35
C THR A 72 5.01 11.05 0.30
N ASN A 73 5.86 11.71 -0.47
CA ASN A 73 6.97 12.51 0.02
C ASN A 73 7.12 13.75 -0.87
N ASN A 74 6.98 14.95 -0.30
CA ASN A 74 6.96 16.21 -1.06
C ASN A 74 6.05 16.09 -2.30
N ASN A 75 4.83 15.60 -2.08
CA ASN A 75 3.77 15.42 -3.08
C ASN A 75 3.99 14.29 -4.09
N LYS A 76 5.10 13.56 -4.03
CA LYS A 76 5.41 12.48 -4.97
C LYS A 76 5.19 11.13 -4.33
N ILE A 77 4.92 10.10 -5.15
CA ILE A 77 4.87 8.72 -4.66
C ILE A 77 6.30 8.22 -4.47
N ARG A 78 6.58 7.64 -3.31
CA ARG A 78 7.87 7.06 -2.95
C ARG A 78 7.72 5.68 -2.35
N VAL A 79 8.60 4.77 -2.77
CA VAL A 79 8.72 3.42 -2.24
C VAL A 79 10.03 3.28 -1.48
N TYR A 80 9.96 2.64 -0.33
CA TYR A 80 11.11 2.18 0.44
C TYR A 80 11.14 0.66 0.53
N LEU A 81 12.33 0.07 0.36
CA LEU A 81 12.69 -1.24 0.86
C LEU A 81 13.90 -1.07 1.78
N MET A 82 13.80 -1.48 3.04
CA MET A 82 14.77 -1.09 4.07
C MET A 82 15.19 -2.30 4.90
N GLY A 83 16.50 -2.54 4.97
CA GLY A 83 17.09 -3.43 5.97
C GLY A 83 17.61 -2.68 7.20
N SER A 84 17.79 -1.35 7.08
CA SER A 84 18.00 -0.39 8.17
C SER A 84 17.88 1.04 7.64
N VAL A 85 18.06 2.04 8.51
CA VAL A 85 18.05 3.47 8.14
C VAL A 85 19.04 3.84 7.02
N THR A 86 20.20 3.16 6.94
CA THR A 86 21.23 3.41 5.91
C THR A 86 21.28 2.36 4.81
N ASN A 87 20.59 1.22 4.96
CA ASN A 87 20.61 0.10 4.00
C ASN A 87 19.23 -0.03 3.33
N ARG A 88 19.06 0.57 2.15
CA ARG A 88 17.73 0.68 1.53
C ARG A 88 17.76 0.90 0.02
N ILE A 89 16.63 0.59 -0.61
CA ILE A 89 16.26 1.07 -1.93
C ILE A 89 15.22 2.17 -1.74
N ILE A 90 15.39 3.27 -2.47
CA ILE A 90 14.38 4.33 -2.58
C ILE A 90 14.17 4.66 -4.05
N VAL A 91 12.92 4.55 -4.50
CA VAL A 91 12.47 5.00 -5.81
C VAL A 91 11.29 5.93 -5.63
N GLU A 92 11.26 7.01 -6.41
CA GLU A 92 10.24 8.07 -6.32
C GLU A 92 9.75 8.47 -7.72
N THR A 93 8.49 8.88 -7.83
CA THR A 93 7.95 9.47 -9.06
C THR A 93 8.43 10.90 -9.27
N ASN A 94 8.53 11.37 -10.52
CA ASN A 94 8.83 12.77 -10.80
C ASN A 94 7.61 13.70 -10.79
N THR A 95 6.41 13.12 -10.87
CA THR A 95 5.14 13.84 -10.88
C THR A 95 4.57 13.94 -9.47
N ALA A 96 4.08 15.14 -9.13
CA ALA A 96 3.33 15.38 -7.90
C ALA A 96 1.86 14.95 -8.05
N ILE A 97 1.23 14.52 -6.95
CA ILE A 97 -0.12 13.94 -6.92
C ILE A 97 -1.07 14.66 -5.95
N ASN A 98 -0.66 15.83 -5.42
CA ASN A 98 -1.40 16.58 -4.39
C ASN A 98 -2.41 17.57 -4.99
N ASP A 99 -2.96 17.28 -6.17
CA ASP A 99 -3.87 18.17 -6.91
C ASP A 99 -5.35 17.96 -6.53
N GLY A 100 -5.64 17.09 -5.56
CA GLY A 100 -7.00 16.74 -5.16
C GLY A 100 -7.74 15.83 -6.15
N SER A 101 -7.05 15.29 -7.15
CA SER A 101 -7.56 14.31 -8.10
C SER A 101 -7.21 12.88 -7.70
N TRP A 102 -7.88 11.93 -8.33
CA TRP A 102 -7.58 10.51 -8.16
C TRP A 102 -6.42 10.11 -9.06
N HIS A 103 -5.42 9.48 -8.47
CA HIS A 103 -4.26 8.90 -9.15
C HIS A 103 -4.19 7.39 -8.94
N HIS A 104 -3.87 6.65 -9.99
CA HIS A 104 -3.66 5.21 -9.95
C HIS A 104 -2.17 4.91 -9.79
N VAL A 105 -1.83 4.13 -8.78
CA VAL A 105 -0.45 3.79 -8.42
C VAL A 105 -0.30 2.27 -8.44
N ILE A 106 0.68 1.77 -9.20
CA ILE A 106 1.15 0.39 -9.12
C ILE A 106 2.66 0.43 -8.82
N VAL A 107 3.10 -0.35 -7.86
CA VAL A 107 4.51 -0.62 -7.60
C VAL A 107 4.77 -2.08 -7.93
N THR A 108 5.83 -2.35 -8.69
CA THR A 108 6.33 -3.71 -8.92
C THR A 108 7.76 -3.83 -8.44
N TYR A 109 8.09 -4.95 -7.85
CA TYR A 109 9.45 -5.32 -7.48
C TYR A 109 9.79 -6.74 -7.96
N ASP A 110 10.97 -6.91 -8.52
CA ASP A 110 11.42 -8.16 -9.15
C ASP A 110 12.25 -9.08 -8.23
N GLY A 111 12.55 -8.67 -7.00
CA GLY A 111 13.38 -9.44 -6.06
C GLY A 111 14.89 -9.33 -6.30
N SER A 112 15.35 -8.41 -7.17
CA SER A 112 16.78 -8.28 -7.51
C SER A 112 17.67 -7.74 -6.39
N SER A 113 17.09 -7.21 -5.31
CA SER A 113 17.81 -6.38 -4.32
C SER A 113 18.47 -5.13 -4.92
N LEU A 114 18.00 -4.70 -6.09
CA LEU A 114 18.47 -3.49 -6.79
C LEU A 114 17.31 -2.54 -7.06
N SER A 115 17.60 -1.24 -7.05
CA SER A 115 16.64 -0.17 -7.36
C SER A 115 16.04 -0.26 -8.77
N ASN A 116 16.80 -0.75 -9.75
CA ASN A 116 16.29 -1.00 -11.12
C ASN A 116 15.20 -2.08 -11.16
N GLY A 117 15.14 -2.93 -10.13
CA GLY A 117 14.08 -3.92 -9.96
C GLY A 117 12.76 -3.33 -9.47
N VAL A 118 12.74 -2.05 -9.05
CA VAL A 118 11.53 -1.34 -8.60
C VAL A 118 11.02 -0.46 -9.73
N THR A 119 9.74 -0.59 -10.07
CA THR A 119 9.05 0.32 -10.99
C THR A 119 7.77 0.84 -10.34
N ILE A 120 7.55 2.16 -10.39
CA ILE A 120 6.27 2.78 -10.02
C ILE A 120 5.58 3.22 -11.31
N TYR A 121 4.34 2.79 -11.49
CA TYR A 121 3.44 3.27 -12.52
C TYR A 121 2.47 4.25 -11.85
N LEU A 122 2.49 5.50 -12.31
CA LEU A 122 1.58 6.55 -11.87
C LEU A 122 0.73 6.97 -13.07
N ASP A 123 -0.58 6.73 -13.01
CA ASP A 123 -1.53 6.97 -14.10
C ASP A 123 -1.05 6.38 -15.45
N ASN A 124 -0.50 5.16 -15.40
CA ASN A 124 0.11 4.42 -16.51
C ASN A 124 1.48 4.94 -17.02
N ASN A 125 2.10 5.91 -16.34
CA ASN A 125 3.43 6.41 -16.68
C ASN A 125 4.50 5.92 -15.70
N THR A 126 5.73 5.68 -16.18
CA THR A 126 6.85 5.15 -15.38
C THR A 126 7.98 6.16 -15.18
N ASN A 127 7.66 7.44 -15.04
CA ASN A 127 8.66 8.48 -14.83
C ASN A 127 9.18 8.47 -13.38
N ASN A 128 10.15 7.60 -13.12
CA ASN A 128 10.74 7.32 -11.82
C ASN A 128 12.17 7.86 -11.70
N THR A 129 12.60 8.15 -10.47
CA THR A 129 13.97 8.48 -10.12
C THR A 129 14.46 7.59 -8.99
N ILE A 130 15.67 7.07 -9.14
CA ILE A 130 16.37 6.30 -8.10
C ILE A 130 17.05 7.29 -7.15
N ILE A 131 16.69 7.21 -5.88
CA ILE A 131 17.23 8.08 -4.82
C ILE A 131 18.32 7.34 -4.03
N GLN A 132 18.14 6.04 -3.80
CA GLN A 132 19.12 5.22 -3.08
C GLN A 132 19.08 3.77 -3.56
N ASN A 133 20.26 3.14 -3.60
CA ASN A 133 20.42 1.77 -4.09
C ASN A 133 21.57 1.04 -3.38
N ASN A 134 21.36 0.66 -2.12
CA ASN A 134 22.37 -0.08 -1.36
C ASN A 134 21.78 -1.15 -0.43
N LEU A 135 20.58 -1.66 -0.75
CA LEU A 135 19.94 -2.72 0.04
C LEU A 135 20.73 -4.02 -0.08
N SER A 136 21.12 -4.58 1.05
CA SER A 136 21.82 -5.87 1.15
C SER A 136 21.40 -6.69 2.36
N LEU A 137 20.85 -6.04 3.39
CA LEU A 137 20.29 -6.66 4.58
C LEU A 137 18.85 -7.11 4.34
N THR A 138 18.39 -8.09 5.12
CA THR A 138 17.00 -8.56 5.08
C THR A 138 16.01 -7.44 5.39
N ILE A 139 14.85 -7.47 4.74
CA ILE A 139 13.73 -6.56 5.05
C ILE A 139 12.62 -7.26 5.88
N LEU A 140 12.78 -8.55 6.19
CA LEU A 140 11.82 -9.28 7.03
C LEU A 140 11.76 -8.65 8.41
N ASN A 141 10.54 -8.52 8.95
CA ASN A 141 10.35 -7.99 10.29
C ASN A 141 9.08 -8.57 10.95
N THR A 142 8.96 -8.35 12.25
CA THR A 142 7.86 -8.83 13.09
C THR A 142 6.71 -7.82 13.22
N GLY A 143 6.75 -6.69 12.52
CA GLY A 143 5.65 -5.72 12.48
C GLY A 143 4.45 -6.23 11.69
N SER A 144 3.32 -5.54 11.78
CA SER A 144 2.14 -5.85 10.99
C SER A 144 2.07 -5.01 9.71
N CYS A 145 1.33 -5.50 8.71
CA CYS A 145 1.01 -4.71 7.53
C CYS A 145 -0.12 -3.74 7.88
N GLN A 146 0.11 -2.46 7.62
CA GLN A 146 -0.82 -1.38 7.90
C GLN A 146 -1.15 -0.63 6.61
N ILE A 147 -2.42 -0.25 6.48
CA ILE A 147 -2.89 0.73 5.50
C ILE A 147 -3.30 1.97 6.28
N THR A 148 -2.73 3.11 5.93
CA THR A 148 -2.93 4.40 6.60
C THR A 148 -3.01 5.47 5.54
N GLY A 149 -3.61 6.63 5.78
CA GLY A 149 -3.68 7.69 4.77
C GLY A 149 -2.88 8.95 5.07
N GLY A 150 -2.40 9.15 6.31
CA GLY A 150 -2.33 10.53 6.83
C GLY A 150 -3.68 11.26 6.60
N SER A 151 -3.80 12.57 6.78
CA SER A 151 -5.04 13.27 6.38
C SER A 151 -5.30 13.13 4.86
N GLY A 152 -6.12 12.20 4.41
CA GLY A 152 -6.37 11.93 2.98
C GLY A 152 -7.33 10.77 2.70
N ALA A 153 -7.98 10.79 1.54
CA ALA A 153 -8.83 9.70 1.10
C ALA A 153 -8.00 8.66 0.33
N LEU A 154 -7.97 7.42 0.84
CA LEU A 154 -7.34 6.30 0.15
C LEU A 154 -8.38 5.30 -0.32
N TYR A 155 -8.16 4.77 -1.51
CA TYR A 155 -8.85 3.60 -2.01
C TYR A 155 -7.82 2.48 -2.19
N PRO A 156 -7.61 1.64 -1.17
CA PRO A 156 -6.63 0.57 -1.28
C PRO A 156 -7.14 -0.48 -2.26
N ILE A 157 -6.36 -0.78 -3.30
CA ILE A 157 -6.66 -1.87 -4.22
C ILE A 157 -5.55 -2.93 -4.15
N GLY A 158 -5.46 -3.59 -3.00
CA GLY A 158 -4.81 -4.90 -2.85
C GLY A 158 -3.28 -4.92 -2.86
N VAL A 159 -2.72 -5.74 -1.97
CA VAL A 159 -1.32 -6.17 -2.02
C VAL A 159 -1.30 -7.59 -2.58
N LYS A 160 -0.51 -7.84 -3.62
CA LYS A 160 -0.38 -9.16 -4.23
C LYS A 160 1.09 -9.57 -4.27
N GLY A 161 1.44 -10.63 -3.53
CA GLY A 161 2.60 -11.45 -3.85
C GLY A 161 2.17 -12.52 -4.85
N SER A 162 2.93 -12.77 -5.91
CA SER A 162 2.65 -13.92 -6.76
C SER A 162 3.88 -14.45 -7.45
N GLU A 163 4.21 -15.72 -7.21
CA GLU A 163 4.98 -16.52 -8.16
C GLU A 163 4.32 -16.40 -9.54
N ARG A 164 5.09 -15.91 -10.52
CA ARG A 164 4.78 -15.76 -11.95
C ARG A 164 4.03 -14.47 -12.36
N SER A 165 4.87 -13.53 -12.79
CA SER A 165 4.64 -12.43 -13.73
C SER A 165 3.36 -12.54 -14.56
N ARG A 166 2.45 -11.57 -14.35
CA ARG A 166 1.47 -11.12 -15.34
C ARG A 166 0.93 -9.76 -14.92
N ILE A 167 1.37 -8.72 -15.62
CA ILE A 167 0.80 -7.36 -15.57
C ILE A 167 -0.68 -7.49 -15.97
N LEU A 168 -1.60 -7.28 -15.03
CA LEU A 168 -3.04 -7.35 -15.29
C LEU A 168 -3.50 -6.01 -15.86
N THR A 169 -3.77 -6.00 -17.16
CA THR A 169 -4.32 -4.86 -17.89
C THR A 169 -5.81 -4.71 -17.57
N THR A 170 -6.25 -3.46 -17.44
CA THR A 170 -7.60 -2.94 -17.16
C THR A 170 -8.76 -3.84 -17.60
N LYS A 171 -9.47 -4.43 -16.62
CA LYS A 171 -10.90 -4.77 -16.65
C LYS A 171 -11.35 -5.12 -15.22
N HIS A 172 -12.45 -4.51 -14.77
CA HIS A 172 -13.14 -4.71 -13.49
C HIS A 172 -12.87 -6.05 -12.78
N PHE A 173 -12.33 -6.02 -11.55
CA PHE A 173 -12.42 -7.16 -10.63
C PHE A 173 -12.65 -6.71 -9.17
N ILE A 174 -13.89 -6.91 -8.72
CA ILE A 174 -14.19 -7.35 -7.35
C ILE A 174 -14.25 -8.89 -7.39
N SER A 175 -13.73 -9.54 -6.34
CA SER A 175 -13.70 -10.99 -6.05
C SER A 175 -12.44 -11.77 -6.46
N VAL A 176 -11.71 -12.25 -5.44
CA VAL A 176 -10.87 -13.45 -5.54
C VAL A 176 -11.59 -14.61 -4.84
N LYS A 177 -11.96 -15.62 -5.63
CA LYS A 177 -12.36 -16.94 -5.14
C LYS A 177 -11.09 -17.80 -5.06
N SER A 178 -10.85 -18.38 -3.88
CA SER A 178 -9.67 -19.21 -3.62
C SER A 178 -9.77 -20.59 -4.25
N ARG A 179 -8.76 -20.98 -5.03
CA ARG A 179 -8.05 -22.25 -4.80
C ARG A 179 -6.56 -21.95 -4.94
N GLY A 180 -5.86 -21.87 -3.81
CA GLY A 180 -4.40 -21.67 -3.75
C GLY A 180 -3.96 -20.20 -3.62
N ASN A 181 -3.88 -19.75 -2.36
CA ASN A 181 -2.92 -18.80 -1.79
C ASN A 181 -2.86 -17.32 -2.27
N VAL A 182 -3.64 -16.52 -1.53
CA VAL A 182 -3.49 -15.13 -1.05
C VAL A 182 -3.35 -13.97 -2.08
N SER A 183 -4.50 -13.43 -2.49
CA SER A 183 -4.65 -12.01 -2.88
C SER A 183 -5.43 -11.29 -1.78
N LEU A 184 -4.91 -10.17 -1.26
CA LEU A 184 -5.65 -9.33 -0.33
C LEU A 184 -6.67 -8.47 -1.06
N ALA A 185 -7.95 -8.77 -0.84
CA ALA A 185 -9.04 -7.85 -1.10
C ALA A 185 -9.60 -7.41 0.26
N MET A 186 -9.59 -6.11 0.55
CA MET A 186 -10.14 -5.53 1.78
C MET A 186 -11.66 -5.75 1.95
N SER A 187 -12.33 -6.39 0.99
CA SER A 187 -13.75 -6.75 1.09
C SER A 187 -14.06 -7.78 2.20
N ARG A 188 -13.07 -8.51 2.74
CA ARG A 188 -13.31 -9.55 3.77
C ARG A 188 -12.87 -9.20 5.20
N CYS A 189 -12.17 -8.09 5.45
CA CYS A 189 -11.84 -7.70 6.83
C CYS A 189 -13.06 -7.12 7.59
N ALA A 190 -14.13 -6.74 6.90
CA ALA A 190 -15.32 -6.10 7.48
C ALA A 190 -16.55 -7.02 7.67
N LYS A 191 -16.42 -8.35 7.56
CA LYS A 191 -17.58 -9.27 7.74
C LYS A 191 -17.77 -9.84 9.15
N ASN A 192 -16.86 -9.57 10.10
CA ASN A 192 -17.01 -10.04 11.48
C ASN A 192 -17.70 -9.03 12.42
N VAL A 193 -18.25 -7.93 11.89
CA VAL A 193 -19.16 -7.05 12.64
C VAL A 193 -20.58 -7.22 12.10
N SER A 194 -21.13 -8.42 12.23
CA SER A 194 -22.57 -8.62 12.09
C SER A 194 -23.02 -9.87 12.84
N THR A 195 -23.23 -9.74 14.14
CA THR A 195 -24.26 -10.54 14.81
C THR A 195 -25.39 -9.59 15.19
N PRO A 196 -26.64 -9.85 14.76
CA PRO A 196 -27.76 -8.97 15.05
C PRO A 196 -28.15 -9.13 16.52
N LEU A 197 -28.07 -8.06 17.29
CA LEU A 197 -28.69 -7.99 18.61
C LEU A 197 -30.20 -8.14 18.44
N THR A 198 -30.71 -9.26 18.93
CA THR A 198 -32.13 -9.60 18.89
C THR A 198 -32.86 -8.74 19.91
N LEU A 199 -33.77 -7.89 19.46
CA LEU A 199 -34.72 -7.23 20.35
C LEU A 199 -35.70 -8.28 20.88
N LYS A 200 -35.63 -8.57 22.18
CA LYS A 200 -36.74 -9.18 22.93
C LYS A 200 -37.65 -8.06 23.45
N PRO A 201 -38.95 -8.34 23.61
CA PRO A 201 -40.04 -7.35 23.57
C PRO A 201 -39.92 -6.23 24.58
#